data_AF-A0A512HJJ1-F1
#
_entry.id   AF-A0A512HJJ1-F1
#
_cell.length_a   1.000
_cell.length_b   1.000
_cell.length_c   1.000
_cell.angle_alpha   90.00
_cell.angle_beta   90.00
_cell.angle_gamma   90.00
#
_symmetry.space_group_name_H-M   'P 1'
#
loop_
_entity.id
_entity.type
_entity.pdbx_description
1 polymer ?
#
loop_
_entity_poly.entity_id
_entity_poly.type
_entity_poly.pdbx_seq_one_letter_code
_entity_poly.pdbx_strand_id
1 'polypeptide(L)'
;MIEYALLFGLGFLAAALIAMLVAPAVHRRIVLYTENRLKATMPLSPQEIRAQKDMARAVYAAENARTMQELLREREASVSLQISNGTLVKEASRLLGENQDLKAQIHDMSVEAADSRSKFRRTEIDATNLKEALRRTEESAVAKDLEITALVKRIERMLSDIDNLKIERTTRETEIENLKMRVQALRDEREELRRETRLVTKRAKDAEIRLAQEEHKVLRLDDRLAQAMAEGVDKEALLERRTREIARLKTGVKSANAQVRAAVKALRAANLPVPDFKEIAVAEQEEASPAPIAAAVTADLAEELRHRHTALTERLIKAKTGANDKALREEIADIAAKMIVLTAANEGEKSPIPELLRANSTRGAGKELTLAERVLAIEPSLAGPQVSQSPRPE
;
A
#
# COMPACT_ATOMS: atom_id res chain seq x y z
N MET A 1 61.91 -187.84 -108.07
CA MET A 1 62.24 -186.66 -107.23
C MET A 1 61.07 -185.69 -107.10
N ILE A 2 60.63 -184.99 -108.15
CA ILE A 2 59.58 -183.94 -108.06
C ILE A 2 58.26 -184.44 -107.43
N GLU A 3 57.88 -185.69 -107.71
CA GLU A 3 56.67 -186.35 -107.18
C GLU A 3 56.54 -186.31 -105.65
N TYR A 4 57.63 -186.58 -104.91
CA TYR A 4 57.62 -186.49 -103.44
C TYR A 4 57.41 -185.06 -102.94
N ALA A 5 57.91 -184.05 -103.66
CA ALA A 5 57.68 -182.66 -103.33
C ALA A 5 56.22 -182.22 -103.59
N LEU A 6 55.58 -182.77 -104.64
CA LEU A 6 54.16 -182.55 -104.91
C LEU A 6 53.25 -183.19 -103.85
N LEU A 7 53.52 -184.42 -103.43
CA LEU A 7 52.77 -185.08 -102.35
C LEU A 7 52.93 -184.35 -101.00
N PHE A 8 54.15 -183.90 -100.67
CA PHE A 8 54.40 -183.08 -99.48
C PHE A 8 53.66 -181.73 -99.57
N GLY A 9 53.71 -181.06 -100.73
CA GLY A 9 53.00 -179.81 -100.98
C GLY A 9 51.48 -179.95 -100.86
N LEU A 10 50.90 -181.03 -101.40
CA LEU A 10 49.47 -181.32 -101.29
C LEU A 10 49.05 -181.59 -99.83
N GLY A 11 49.84 -182.38 -99.10
CA GLY A 11 49.60 -182.64 -97.66
C GLY A 11 49.67 -181.37 -96.81
N PHE A 12 50.66 -180.50 -97.08
CA PHE A 12 50.77 -179.20 -96.43
C PHE A 12 49.59 -178.28 -96.76
N LEU A 13 49.16 -178.22 -98.03
CA LEU A 13 48.02 -177.41 -98.46
C LEU A 13 46.72 -177.86 -97.80
N ALA A 14 46.49 -179.17 -97.69
CA ALA A 14 45.33 -179.75 -97.00
C ALA A 14 45.33 -179.41 -95.49
N ALA A 15 46.49 -179.52 -94.82
CA ALA A 15 46.63 -179.14 -93.42
C ALA A 15 46.38 -177.63 -93.19
N ALA A 16 46.89 -176.78 -94.09
CA ALA A 16 46.66 -175.33 -94.05
C ALA A 16 45.17 -174.97 -94.24
N LEU A 17 44.46 -175.66 -95.13
CA LEU A 17 43.01 -175.50 -95.32
C LEU A 17 42.20 -175.85 -94.06
N ILE A 18 42.53 -176.97 -93.40
CA ILE A 18 41.90 -177.37 -92.14
C ILE A 18 42.20 -176.35 -91.02
N ALA A 19 43.44 -175.88 -90.92
CA ALA A 19 43.83 -174.86 -89.94
C ALA A 19 43.06 -173.55 -90.16
N MET A 20 42.90 -173.10 -91.41
CA MET A 20 42.15 -171.89 -91.75
C MET A 20 40.64 -172.00 -91.43
N LEU A 21 40.06 -173.20 -91.56
CA LEU A 21 38.66 -173.47 -91.19
C LEU A 21 38.43 -173.43 -89.67
N VAL A 22 39.37 -173.95 -88.88
CA VAL A 22 39.25 -174.06 -87.41
C VAL A 22 39.66 -172.78 -86.67
N ALA A 23 40.62 -172.03 -87.20
CA ALA A 23 41.13 -170.79 -86.60
C ALA A 23 40.03 -169.77 -86.17
N PRO A 24 39.03 -169.39 -87.00
CA PRO A 24 38.00 -168.43 -86.60
C PRO A 24 37.10 -168.93 -85.46
N ALA A 25 36.86 -170.25 -85.36
CA ALA A 25 36.09 -170.84 -84.27
C ALA A 25 36.86 -170.78 -82.94
N VAL A 26 38.16 -171.10 -82.97
CA VAL A 26 39.04 -171.01 -81.80
C VAL A 26 39.20 -169.55 -81.35
N HIS A 27 39.43 -168.63 -82.29
CA HIS A 27 39.60 -167.20 -81.97
C HIS A 27 38.35 -166.60 -81.31
N ARG A 28 37.13 -166.87 -81.82
CA ARG A 28 35.87 -166.47 -81.16
C ARG A 28 35.77 -166.99 -79.73
N ARG A 29 36.21 -168.23 -79.48
CA ARG A 29 36.18 -168.84 -78.14
C ARG A 29 37.19 -168.18 -77.20
N ILE A 30 38.38 -167.82 -77.68
CA ILE A 30 39.38 -167.07 -76.92
C ILE A 30 38.85 -165.68 -76.54
N VAL A 31 38.28 -164.92 -77.48
CA VAL A 31 37.76 -163.57 -77.23
C VAL A 31 36.65 -163.58 -76.17
N LEU A 32 35.73 -164.54 -76.21
CA LEU A 32 34.69 -164.67 -75.17
C LEU A 32 35.29 -164.98 -73.78
N TYR A 33 36.32 -165.82 -73.71
CA TYR A 33 36.99 -166.12 -72.44
C TYR A 33 37.84 -164.95 -71.91
N THR A 34 38.51 -164.18 -72.77
CA THR A 34 39.27 -162.99 -72.34
C THR A 34 38.33 -161.86 -71.93
N GLU A 35 37.23 -161.64 -72.66
CA GLU A 35 36.22 -160.63 -72.31
C GLU A 35 35.53 -160.96 -70.98
N ASN A 36 35.09 -162.21 -70.77
CA ASN A 36 34.47 -162.62 -69.51
C ASN A 36 35.46 -162.57 -68.33
N ARG A 37 36.72 -162.97 -68.54
CA ARG A 37 37.76 -162.87 -67.51
C ARG A 37 38.10 -161.42 -67.18
N LEU A 38 38.18 -160.53 -68.17
CA LEU A 38 38.44 -159.11 -67.97
C LEU A 38 37.27 -158.43 -67.21
N LYS A 39 36.02 -158.76 -67.55
CA LYS A 39 34.83 -158.33 -66.79
C LYS A 39 34.82 -158.84 -65.35
N ALA A 40 35.31 -160.06 -65.10
CA ALA A 40 35.41 -160.63 -63.76
C ALA A 40 36.57 -160.06 -62.91
N THR A 41 37.57 -159.44 -63.54
CA THR A 41 38.71 -158.80 -62.85
C THR A 41 38.69 -157.27 -62.86
N MET A 42 37.78 -156.63 -63.60
CA MET A 42 37.54 -155.20 -63.47
C MET A 42 36.78 -154.92 -62.15
N PRO A 43 37.28 -154.04 -61.27
CA PRO A 43 36.67 -153.81 -59.96
C PRO A 43 35.38 -152.99 -60.00
N LEU A 44 35.07 -152.34 -61.13
CA LEU A 44 33.85 -151.56 -61.36
C LEU A 44 33.17 -151.97 -62.67
N SER A 45 31.84 -152.08 -62.66
CA SER A 45 31.04 -152.23 -63.87
C SER A 45 30.90 -150.91 -64.66
N PRO A 46 30.56 -150.97 -65.96
CA PRO A 46 30.25 -149.78 -66.76
C PRO A 46 29.04 -148.96 -66.25
N GLN A 47 28.21 -149.53 -65.37
CA GLN A 47 27.12 -148.80 -64.72
C GLN A 47 27.62 -148.06 -63.47
N GLU A 48 28.49 -148.66 -62.65
CA GLU A 48 29.12 -147.96 -61.51
C GLU A 48 29.97 -146.78 -61.95
N ILE A 49 30.73 -146.89 -63.06
CA ILE A 49 31.52 -145.76 -63.58
C ILE A 49 30.62 -144.57 -63.98
N ARG A 50 29.41 -144.84 -64.50
CA ARG A 50 28.41 -143.80 -64.77
C ARG A 50 27.82 -143.25 -63.47
N ALA A 51 27.42 -144.12 -62.56
CA ALA A 51 26.87 -143.74 -61.25
C ALA A 51 27.84 -142.89 -60.42
N GLN A 52 29.13 -143.23 -60.38
CA GLN A 52 30.15 -142.41 -59.71
C GLN A 52 30.39 -141.07 -60.41
N LYS A 53 30.40 -141.05 -61.75
CA LYS A 53 30.54 -139.80 -62.52
C LYS A 53 29.35 -138.86 -62.30
N ASP A 54 28.14 -139.41 -62.26
CA ASP A 54 26.91 -138.64 -62.06
C ASP A 54 26.68 -138.30 -60.56
N MET A 55 27.15 -139.13 -59.63
CA MET A 55 27.28 -138.79 -58.21
C MET A 55 28.27 -137.63 -58.00
N ALA A 56 29.46 -137.66 -58.61
CA ALA A 56 30.42 -136.57 -58.52
C ALA A 56 29.84 -135.27 -59.10
N ARG A 57 29.15 -135.34 -60.24
CA ARG A 57 28.38 -134.21 -60.80
C ARG A 57 27.31 -133.71 -59.84
N ALA A 58 26.57 -134.59 -59.17
CA ALA A 58 25.54 -134.22 -58.20
C ALA A 58 26.13 -133.59 -56.94
N VAL A 59 27.26 -134.07 -56.43
CA VAL A 59 28.00 -133.46 -55.31
C VAL A 59 28.49 -132.06 -55.69
N TYR A 60 29.23 -131.92 -56.80
CA TYR A 60 29.66 -130.60 -57.28
C TYR A 60 28.48 -129.65 -57.55
N ALA A 61 27.35 -130.14 -58.08
CA ALA A 61 26.16 -129.33 -58.27
C ALA A 61 25.51 -128.91 -56.95
N ALA A 62 25.47 -129.79 -55.94
CA ALA A 62 24.92 -129.49 -54.62
C ALA A 62 25.82 -128.54 -53.82
N GLU A 63 27.14 -128.68 -53.91
CA GLU A 63 28.12 -127.79 -53.28
C GLU A 63 28.14 -126.40 -53.94
N ASN A 64 28.10 -126.35 -55.28
CA ASN A 64 27.92 -125.09 -56.01
C ASN A 64 26.57 -124.43 -55.70
N ALA A 65 25.48 -125.20 -55.56
CA ALA A 65 24.18 -124.65 -55.19
C ALA A 65 24.14 -124.10 -53.75
N ARG A 66 24.76 -124.82 -52.78
CA ARG A 66 24.89 -124.35 -51.38
C ARG A 66 25.72 -123.07 -51.30
N THR A 67 26.93 -123.08 -51.85
CA THR A 67 27.83 -121.91 -51.82
C THR A 67 27.24 -120.73 -52.59
N MET A 68 26.51 -120.96 -53.69
CA MET A 68 25.78 -119.90 -54.39
C MET A 68 24.62 -119.34 -53.54
N GLN A 69 23.88 -120.19 -52.81
CA GLN A 69 22.80 -119.73 -51.93
C GLN A 69 23.31 -119.00 -50.68
N GLU A 70 24.45 -119.41 -50.14
CA GLU A 70 25.17 -118.71 -49.06
C GLU A 70 25.68 -117.35 -49.56
N LEU A 71 26.33 -117.30 -50.73
CA LEU A 71 26.77 -116.05 -51.37
C LEU A 71 25.60 -115.10 -51.68
N LEU A 72 24.43 -115.62 -52.05
CA LEU A 72 23.22 -114.81 -52.24
C LEU A 72 22.72 -114.23 -50.91
N ARG A 73 22.65 -115.03 -49.83
CA ARG A 73 22.27 -114.54 -48.50
C ARG A 73 23.24 -113.49 -47.96
N GLU A 74 24.54 -113.68 -48.11
CA GLU A 74 25.56 -112.70 -47.72
C GLU A 74 25.47 -111.41 -48.56
N ARG A 75 25.09 -111.51 -49.85
CA ARG A 75 24.80 -110.34 -50.69
C ARG A 75 23.52 -109.62 -50.25
N GLU A 76 22.45 -110.34 -49.93
CA GLU A 76 21.20 -109.76 -49.41
C GLU A 76 21.42 -109.07 -48.05
N ALA A 77 22.17 -109.71 -47.14
CA ALA A 77 22.57 -109.16 -45.86
C ALA A 77 23.45 -107.91 -46.02
N SER A 78 24.52 -107.97 -46.80
CA SER A 78 25.40 -106.82 -47.02
C SER A 78 24.71 -105.66 -47.78
N VAL A 79 23.82 -105.93 -48.73
CA VAL A 79 23.01 -104.90 -49.40
C VAL A 79 22.02 -104.25 -48.42
N SER A 80 21.33 -105.02 -47.57
CA SER A 80 20.42 -104.45 -46.57
C SER A 80 21.17 -103.58 -45.53
N LEU A 81 22.37 -104.00 -45.10
CA LEU A 81 23.28 -103.23 -44.25
C LEU A 81 23.82 -101.97 -44.94
N GLN A 82 24.09 -102.01 -46.25
CA GLN A 82 24.45 -100.82 -47.02
C GLN A 82 23.28 -99.84 -47.15
N ILE A 83 22.05 -100.33 -47.32
CA ILE A 83 20.85 -99.50 -47.36
C ILE A 83 20.61 -98.85 -45.99
N SER A 84 20.70 -99.60 -44.87
CA SER A 84 20.49 -99.05 -43.53
C SER A 84 21.59 -98.06 -43.12
N ASN A 85 22.86 -98.32 -43.45
CA ASN A 85 23.91 -97.32 -43.27
C ASN A 85 23.69 -96.10 -44.19
N GLY A 86 23.20 -96.31 -45.40
CA GLY A 86 22.84 -95.24 -46.33
C GLY A 86 21.67 -94.35 -45.88
N THR A 87 20.72 -94.87 -45.09
CA THR A 87 19.68 -94.06 -44.43
C THR A 87 20.23 -93.37 -43.17
N LEU A 88 20.96 -94.08 -42.31
CA LEU A 88 21.54 -93.51 -41.09
C LEU A 88 22.53 -92.36 -41.39
N VAL A 89 23.33 -92.45 -42.46
CA VAL A 89 24.23 -91.36 -42.90
C VAL A 89 23.44 -90.14 -43.40
N LYS A 90 22.29 -90.34 -44.05
CA LYS A 90 21.40 -89.24 -44.48
C LYS A 90 20.69 -88.58 -43.29
N GLU A 91 20.25 -89.38 -42.32
CA GLU A 91 19.65 -88.86 -41.09
C GLU A 91 20.69 -88.10 -40.25
N ALA A 92 21.90 -88.65 -40.10
CA ALA A 92 23.00 -87.98 -39.42
C ALA A 92 23.41 -86.67 -40.10
N SER A 93 23.46 -86.60 -41.44
CA SER A 93 23.76 -85.36 -42.15
C SER A 93 22.63 -84.33 -42.05
N ARG A 94 21.35 -84.76 -42.07
CA ARG A 94 20.19 -83.90 -41.86
C ARG A 94 20.19 -83.29 -40.44
N LEU A 95 20.39 -84.13 -39.42
CA LEU A 95 20.48 -83.71 -38.02
C LEU A 95 21.70 -82.81 -37.76
N LEU A 96 22.82 -83.04 -38.44
CA LEU A 96 24.00 -82.17 -38.33
C LEU A 96 23.74 -80.79 -38.95
N GLY A 97 23.03 -80.72 -40.09
CA GLY A 97 22.55 -79.48 -40.68
C GLY A 97 21.60 -78.71 -39.74
N GLU A 98 20.53 -79.36 -39.27
CA GLU A 98 19.61 -78.79 -38.28
C GLU A 98 20.34 -78.28 -37.02
N ASN A 99 21.37 -78.99 -36.57
CA ASN A 99 22.16 -78.58 -35.40
C ASN A 99 23.15 -77.44 -35.69
N GLN A 100 23.50 -77.19 -36.96
CA GLN A 100 24.25 -76.01 -37.39
C GLN A 100 23.32 -74.80 -37.54
N ASP A 101 22.14 -74.98 -38.16
CA ASP A 101 21.13 -73.93 -38.33
C ASP A 101 20.63 -73.40 -36.98
N LEU A 102 20.33 -74.30 -36.03
CA LEU A 102 19.95 -73.93 -34.67
C LEU A 102 21.09 -73.21 -33.92
N LYS A 103 22.36 -73.53 -34.19
CA LYS A 103 23.50 -72.81 -33.60
C LYS A 103 23.64 -71.41 -34.19
N ALA A 104 23.45 -71.25 -35.50
CA ALA A 104 23.42 -69.94 -36.14
C ALA A 104 22.31 -69.07 -35.51
N GLN A 105 21.09 -69.59 -35.42
CA GLN A 105 19.96 -68.89 -34.80
C GLN A 105 20.22 -68.51 -33.33
N ILE A 106 20.85 -69.38 -32.54
CA ILE A 106 21.26 -69.08 -31.16
C ILE A 106 22.32 -67.96 -31.13
N HIS A 107 23.28 -67.96 -32.05
CA HIS A 107 24.26 -66.89 -32.16
C HIS A 107 23.62 -65.56 -32.56
N ASP A 108 22.77 -65.53 -33.58
CA ASP A 108 22.08 -64.32 -34.02
C ASP A 108 21.22 -63.72 -32.89
N MET A 109 20.39 -64.54 -32.23
CA MET A 109 19.61 -64.13 -31.06
C MET A 109 20.49 -63.66 -29.88
N SER A 110 21.70 -64.22 -29.71
CA SER A 110 22.64 -63.75 -28.69
C SER A 110 23.22 -62.37 -29.01
N VAL A 111 23.43 -62.07 -30.30
CA VAL A 111 23.86 -60.75 -30.78
C VAL A 111 22.71 -59.74 -30.60
N GLU A 112 21.49 -60.06 -31.04
CA GLU A 112 20.31 -59.20 -30.83
C GLU A 112 20.05 -58.90 -29.35
N ALA A 113 20.24 -59.88 -28.46
CA ALA A 113 20.15 -59.71 -27.02
C ALA A 113 21.27 -58.81 -26.46
N ALA A 114 22.51 -58.95 -26.94
CA ALA A 114 23.61 -58.06 -26.55
C ALA A 114 23.39 -56.62 -27.02
N ASP A 115 22.89 -56.45 -28.24
CA ASP A 115 22.59 -55.16 -28.86
C ASP A 115 21.41 -54.46 -28.15
N SER A 116 20.37 -55.22 -27.80
CA SER A 116 19.25 -54.75 -26.98
C SER A 116 19.69 -54.31 -25.58
N ARG A 117 20.60 -55.07 -24.93
CA ARG A 117 21.24 -54.69 -23.65
C ARG A 117 22.18 -53.49 -23.78
N SER A 118 22.73 -53.23 -24.96
CA SER A 118 23.54 -52.04 -25.26
C SER A 118 22.64 -50.80 -25.39
N LYS A 119 21.55 -50.91 -26.18
CA LYS A 119 20.52 -49.88 -26.36
C LYS A 119 19.88 -49.50 -25.02
N PHE A 120 19.46 -50.48 -24.23
CA PHE A 120 18.84 -50.26 -22.91
C PHE A 120 19.75 -49.45 -21.97
N ARG A 121 21.03 -49.84 -21.83
CA ARG A 121 21.99 -49.11 -20.98
C ARG A 121 22.27 -47.70 -21.45
N ARG A 122 22.23 -47.42 -22.77
CA ARG A 122 22.29 -46.04 -23.29
C ARG A 122 21.07 -45.25 -22.86
N THR A 123 19.86 -45.76 -23.11
CA THR A 123 18.62 -45.07 -22.70
C THR A 123 18.47 -44.91 -21.19
N GLU A 124 19.06 -45.81 -20.39
CA GLU A 124 19.12 -45.71 -18.93
C GLU A 124 20.05 -44.57 -18.49
N ILE A 125 21.26 -44.48 -19.07
CA ILE A 125 22.18 -43.35 -18.86
C ILE A 125 21.53 -42.04 -19.30
N ASP A 126 20.94 -41.99 -20.49
CA ASP A 126 20.25 -40.80 -21.02
C ASP A 126 19.08 -40.37 -20.12
N ALA A 127 18.30 -41.32 -19.60
CA ALA A 127 17.25 -41.04 -18.63
C ALA A 127 17.79 -40.49 -17.30
N THR A 128 18.92 -40.99 -16.79
CA THR A 128 19.56 -40.40 -15.59
C THR A 128 20.09 -38.99 -15.84
N ASN A 129 20.71 -38.75 -17.00
CA ASN A 129 21.19 -37.43 -17.42
C ASN A 129 20.04 -36.43 -17.55
N LEU A 130 18.94 -36.82 -18.21
CA LEU A 130 17.73 -36.00 -18.36
C LEU A 130 17.08 -35.72 -17.01
N LYS A 131 17.04 -36.69 -16.10
CA LYS A 131 16.50 -36.52 -14.74
C LYS A 131 17.35 -35.55 -13.91
N GLU A 132 18.67 -35.59 -14.02
CA GLU A 132 19.54 -34.62 -13.33
C GLU A 132 19.42 -33.21 -13.95
N ALA A 133 19.38 -33.12 -15.28
CA ALA A 133 19.17 -31.86 -15.99
C ALA A 133 17.82 -31.22 -15.59
N LEU A 134 16.74 -32.00 -15.52
CA LEU A 134 15.43 -31.57 -15.04
C LEU A 134 15.52 -31.06 -13.59
N ARG A 135 16.13 -31.82 -12.68
CA ARG A 135 16.26 -31.39 -11.27
C ARG A 135 17.01 -30.06 -11.13
N ARG A 136 18.06 -29.85 -11.94
CA ARG A 136 18.82 -28.59 -11.99
C ARG A 136 18.00 -27.43 -12.57
N THR A 137 17.11 -27.67 -13.53
CA THR A 137 16.21 -26.63 -14.05
C THR A 137 15.06 -26.32 -13.09
N GLU A 138 14.54 -27.32 -12.36
CA GLU A 138 13.57 -27.14 -11.27
C GLU A 138 14.17 -26.31 -10.11
N GLU A 139 15.39 -26.64 -9.67
CA GLU A 139 16.15 -25.85 -8.69
C GLU A 139 16.34 -24.40 -9.15
N SER A 140 16.68 -24.18 -10.43
CA SER A 140 16.83 -22.83 -11.01
C SER A 140 15.49 -22.08 -11.13
N ALA A 141 14.38 -22.78 -11.38
CA ALA A 141 13.05 -22.18 -11.44
C ALA A 141 12.62 -21.70 -10.04
N VAL A 142 12.70 -22.57 -9.04
CA VAL A 142 12.37 -22.22 -7.64
C VAL A 142 13.23 -21.07 -7.11
N ALA A 143 14.52 -21.03 -7.46
CA ALA A 143 15.38 -19.89 -7.12
C ALA A 143 14.88 -18.57 -7.74
N LYS A 144 14.48 -18.58 -9.02
CA LYS A 144 13.92 -17.40 -9.70
C LYS A 144 12.55 -17.00 -9.16
N ASP A 145 11.69 -17.94 -8.79
CA ASP A 145 10.42 -17.63 -8.15
C ASP A 145 10.63 -16.94 -6.79
N LEU A 146 11.61 -17.38 -6.00
CA LEU A 146 12.00 -16.71 -4.76
C LEU A 146 12.53 -15.29 -5.02
N GLU A 147 13.39 -15.10 -6.02
CA GLU A 147 13.86 -13.77 -6.46
C GLU A 147 12.69 -12.87 -6.91
N ILE A 148 11.75 -13.39 -7.70
CA ILE A 148 10.56 -12.67 -8.16
C ILE A 148 9.70 -12.25 -6.96
N THR A 149 9.42 -13.13 -5.99
CA THR A 149 8.65 -12.74 -4.79
C THR A 149 9.37 -11.71 -3.93
N ALA A 150 10.71 -11.72 -3.90
CA ALA A 150 11.50 -10.70 -3.21
C ALA A 150 11.47 -9.34 -3.94
N LEU A 151 11.51 -9.35 -5.27
CA LEU A 151 11.36 -8.15 -6.11
C LEU A 151 9.95 -7.56 -6.01
N VAL A 152 8.89 -8.38 -6.03
CA VAL A 152 7.51 -7.93 -5.79
C VAL A 152 7.38 -7.25 -4.43
N LYS A 153 7.86 -7.88 -3.34
CA LYS A 153 7.88 -7.28 -1.99
C LYS A 153 8.70 -5.99 -1.90
N ARG A 154 9.72 -5.82 -2.76
CA ARG A 154 10.47 -4.57 -2.87
C ARG A 154 9.68 -3.49 -3.62
N ILE A 155 8.95 -3.86 -4.68
CA ILE A 155 8.06 -2.96 -5.42
C ILE A 155 6.91 -2.49 -4.54
N GLU A 156 6.27 -3.38 -3.78
CA GLU A 156 5.21 -3.05 -2.81
C GLU A 156 5.68 -1.98 -1.79
N ARG A 157 6.90 -2.15 -1.24
CA ARG A 157 7.50 -1.15 -0.34
C ARG A 157 7.72 0.18 -1.04
N MET A 158 8.37 0.19 -2.21
CA MET A 158 8.63 1.42 -2.97
C MET A 158 7.34 2.13 -3.39
N LEU A 159 6.24 1.40 -3.65
CA LEU A 159 4.92 1.99 -3.88
C LEU A 159 4.36 2.64 -2.61
N SER A 160 4.47 1.98 -1.45
CA SER A 160 4.08 2.60 -0.17
C SER A 160 4.94 3.83 0.18
N ASP A 161 6.24 3.81 -0.14
CA ASP A 161 7.13 4.96 0.01
C ASP A 161 6.72 6.11 -0.92
N ILE A 162 6.33 5.81 -2.17
CA ILE A 162 5.81 6.79 -3.14
C ILE A 162 4.49 7.41 -2.67
N ASP A 163 3.54 6.61 -2.17
CA ASP A 163 2.27 7.16 -1.67
C ASP A 163 2.47 7.96 -0.37
N ASN A 164 3.39 7.57 0.52
CA ASN A 164 3.80 8.38 1.67
C ASN A 164 4.40 9.73 1.23
N LEU A 165 5.37 9.73 0.31
CA LEU A 165 5.99 10.95 -0.24
C LEU A 165 4.98 11.84 -0.99
N LYS A 166 3.95 11.25 -1.60
CA LYS A 166 2.85 11.96 -2.25
C LYS A 166 1.91 12.60 -1.22
N ILE A 167 1.61 11.93 -0.12
CA ILE A 167 0.87 12.51 1.02
C ILE A 167 1.67 13.67 1.60
N GLU A 168 2.95 13.48 1.92
CA GLU A 168 3.86 14.55 2.39
C GLU A 168 3.92 15.72 1.41
N ARG A 169 4.00 15.47 0.10
CA ARG A 169 3.94 16.53 -0.90
C ARG A 169 2.63 17.32 -0.81
N THR A 170 1.48 16.65 -0.71
CA THR A 170 0.19 17.35 -0.59
C THR A 170 0.05 18.14 0.71
N THR A 171 0.57 17.65 1.85
CA THR A 171 0.56 18.43 3.09
C THR A 171 1.48 19.63 2.98
N ARG A 172 2.69 19.50 2.40
CA ARG A 172 3.57 20.64 2.09
C ARG A 172 2.93 21.65 1.13
N GLU A 173 2.16 21.20 0.14
CA GLU A 173 1.44 22.10 -0.77
C GLU A 173 0.35 22.90 -0.02
N THR A 174 -0.39 22.28 0.91
CA THR A 174 -1.34 23.01 1.77
C THR A 174 -0.68 23.93 2.81
N GLU A 175 0.48 23.55 3.38
CA GLU A 175 1.29 24.44 4.22
C GLU A 175 1.73 25.69 3.43
N ILE A 176 2.22 25.49 2.20
CA ILE A 176 2.64 26.57 1.30
C ILE A 176 1.46 27.47 0.92
N GLU A 177 0.26 26.93 0.71
CA GLU A 177 -0.95 27.71 0.43
C GLU A 177 -1.41 28.53 1.64
N ASN A 178 -1.41 27.94 2.84
CA ASN A 178 -1.68 28.65 4.09
C ASN A 178 -0.67 29.78 4.35
N LEU A 179 0.63 29.52 4.14
CA LEU A 179 1.68 30.53 4.23
C LEU A 179 1.51 31.64 3.18
N LYS A 180 1.10 31.33 1.94
CA LYS A 180 0.76 32.34 0.93
C LYS A 180 -0.40 33.23 1.38
N MET A 181 -1.49 32.65 1.89
CA MET A 181 -2.63 33.41 2.43
C MET A 181 -2.21 34.29 3.61
N ARG A 182 -1.40 33.79 4.54
CA ARG A 182 -0.90 34.61 5.66
C ARG A 182 0.02 35.74 5.20
N VAL A 183 0.86 35.51 4.19
CA VAL A 183 1.72 36.53 3.58
C VAL A 183 0.91 37.57 2.80
N GLN A 184 -0.22 37.20 2.19
CA GLN A 184 -1.17 38.15 1.58
C GLN A 184 -1.83 39.03 2.67
N ALA A 185 -2.45 38.41 3.69
CA ALA A 185 -3.04 39.15 4.81
C ALA A 185 -2.04 40.13 5.47
N LEU A 186 -0.81 39.70 5.74
CA LEU A 186 0.25 40.58 6.28
C LEU A 186 0.69 41.71 5.33
N ARG A 187 0.53 41.56 4.02
CA ARG A 187 0.78 42.65 3.05
C ARG A 187 -0.37 43.65 3.03
N ASP A 188 -1.60 43.18 3.16
CA ASP A 188 -2.81 43.99 3.19
C ASP A 188 -2.91 44.78 4.51
N GLU A 189 -2.70 44.12 5.65
CA GLU A 189 -2.53 44.74 6.99
C GLU A 189 -1.47 45.87 6.94
N ARG A 190 -0.29 45.57 6.37
CA ARG A 190 0.80 46.54 6.18
C ARG A 190 0.40 47.70 5.27
N GLU A 191 -0.42 47.47 4.25
CA GLU A 191 -0.86 48.53 3.35
C GLU A 191 -1.96 49.41 3.93
N GLU A 192 -2.85 48.87 4.75
CA GLU A 192 -3.82 49.67 5.48
C GLU A 192 -3.13 50.51 6.57
N LEU A 193 -2.22 49.92 7.37
CA LEU A 193 -1.37 50.69 8.30
C LEU A 193 -0.56 51.80 7.60
N ARG A 194 -0.15 51.60 6.34
CA ARG A 194 0.48 52.62 5.49
C ARG A 194 -0.49 53.69 4.98
N ARG A 195 -1.79 53.39 4.82
CA ARG A 195 -2.84 54.38 4.49
C ARG A 195 -3.20 55.18 5.73
N GLU A 196 -3.43 54.52 6.86
CA GLU A 196 -3.70 55.14 8.17
C GLU A 196 -2.58 56.09 8.59
N THR A 197 -1.32 55.66 8.60
CA THR A 197 -0.18 56.53 8.95
C THR A 197 -0.04 57.73 8.01
N ARG A 198 -0.29 57.58 6.70
CA ARG A 198 -0.34 58.70 5.74
C ARG A 198 -1.51 59.66 6.00
N LEU A 199 -2.62 59.17 6.53
CA LEU A 199 -3.82 59.95 6.83
C LEU A 199 -3.71 60.66 8.19
N VAL A 200 -3.12 60.01 9.20
CA VAL A 200 -2.79 60.61 10.49
C VAL A 200 -1.71 61.67 10.33
N THR A 201 -0.64 61.42 9.57
CA THR A 201 0.41 62.43 9.31
C THR A 201 -0.07 63.63 8.49
N LYS A 202 -1.10 63.46 7.63
CA LYS A 202 -1.82 64.60 7.04
C LYS A 202 -2.59 65.40 8.09
N ARG A 203 -3.45 64.74 8.87
CA ARG A 203 -4.24 65.38 9.95
C ARG A 203 -3.35 66.11 10.97
N ALA A 204 -2.19 65.56 11.29
CA ALA A 204 -1.20 66.18 12.16
C ALA A 204 -0.69 67.50 11.54
N LYS A 205 -0.25 67.48 10.28
CA LYS A 205 0.17 68.70 9.55
C LYS A 205 -0.95 69.73 9.40
N ASP A 206 -2.17 69.28 9.13
CA ASP A 206 -3.35 70.15 9.06
C ASP A 206 -3.64 70.81 10.43
N ALA A 207 -3.35 70.12 11.54
CA ALA A 207 -3.46 70.65 12.90
C ALA A 207 -2.28 71.56 13.28
N GLU A 208 -1.04 71.23 12.91
CA GLU A 208 0.15 72.08 13.05
C GLU A 208 -0.05 73.42 12.32
N ILE A 209 -0.57 73.40 11.09
CA ILE A 209 -0.87 74.60 10.30
C ILE A 209 -1.97 75.45 10.97
N ARG A 210 -3.00 74.82 11.56
CA ARG A 210 -4.03 75.53 12.33
C ARG A 210 -3.47 76.13 13.61
N LEU A 211 -2.63 75.38 14.34
CA LEU A 211 -1.98 75.86 15.56
C LEU A 211 -1.14 77.11 15.26
N ALA A 212 -0.27 77.05 14.25
CA ALA A 212 0.51 78.21 13.80
C ALA A 212 -0.38 79.40 13.37
N GLN A 213 -1.55 79.15 12.78
CA GLN A 213 -2.52 80.20 12.45
C GLN A 213 -3.18 80.82 13.69
N GLU A 214 -3.47 80.04 14.74
CA GLU A 214 -3.95 80.56 16.02
C GLU A 214 -2.83 81.28 16.80
N GLU A 215 -1.61 80.75 16.84
CA GLU A 215 -0.42 81.40 17.41
C GLU A 215 -0.18 82.76 16.74
N HIS A 216 -0.23 82.82 15.41
CA HIS A 216 -0.17 84.08 14.67
C HIS A 216 -1.38 85.00 14.91
N LYS A 217 -2.54 84.53 15.40
CA LYS A 217 -3.63 85.41 15.87
C LYS A 217 -3.35 85.91 17.28
N VAL A 218 -2.91 85.04 18.20
CA VAL A 218 -2.55 85.37 19.57
C VAL A 218 -1.47 86.44 19.59
N LEU A 219 -0.37 86.26 18.87
CA LEU A 219 0.68 87.28 18.72
C LEU A 219 0.13 88.64 18.23
N ARG A 220 -0.78 88.64 17.24
CA ARG A 220 -1.44 89.88 16.76
C ARG A 220 -2.47 90.47 17.73
N LEU A 221 -2.96 89.70 18.70
CA LEU A 221 -3.79 90.20 19.80
C LEU A 221 -2.91 90.73 20.94
N ASP A 222 -1.79 90.09 21.23
CA ASP A 222 -0.78 90.54 22.19
C ASP A 222 -0.12 91.84 21.73
N ASP A 223 0.25 91.97 20.44
CA ASP A 223 0.73 93.22 19.84
C ASP A 223 -0.27 94.37 20.03
N ARG A 224 -1.56 94.10 19.78
CA ARG A 224 -2.66 95.07 19.96
C ARG A 224 -2.92 95.39 21.43
N LEU A 225 -2.78 94.41 22.32
CA LEU A 225 -2.95 94.57 23.76
C LEU A 225 -1.78 95.37 24.34
N ALA A 226 -0.56 95.13 23.89
CA ALA A 226 0.61 95.94 24.21
C ALA A 226 0.47 97.38 23.69
N GLN A 227 -0.03 97.57 22.46
CA GLN A 227 -0.34 98.90 21.94
C GLN A 227 -1.47 99.59 22.75
N ALA A 228 -2.53 98.87 23.11
CA ALA A 228 -3.63 99.40 23.92
C ALA A 228 -3.19 99.71 25.37
N MET A 229 -2.24 98.94 25.93
CA MET A 229 -1.59 99.24 27.21
C MET A 229 -0.70 100.47 27.11
N ALA A 230 0.09 100.62 26.04
CA ALA A 230 0.89 101.83 25.82
C ALA A 230 0.00 103.08 25.67
N GLU A 231 -1.05 103.01 24.85
CA GLU A 231 -2.08 104.05 24.77
C GLU A 231 -2.78 104.28 26.12
N GLY A 232 -2.97 103.23 26.93
CA GLY A 232 -3.53 103.31 28.27
C GLY A 232 -2.63 104.11 29.20
N VAL A 233 -1.34 103.80 29.25
CA VAL A 233 -0.31 104.52 30.02
C VAL A 233 -0.17 105.97 29.54
N ASP A 234 -0.24 106.24 28.23
CA ASP A 234 -0.25 107.61 27.71
C ASP A 234 -1.51 108.39 28.12
N LYS A 235 -2.69 107.74 28.11
CA LYS A 235 -3.95 108.33 28.58
C LYS A 235 -3.93 108.54 30.09
N GLU A 236 -3.37 107.62 30.87
CA GLU A 236 -3.17 107.77 32.31
C GLU A 236 -2.18 108.88 32.64
N ALA A 237 -1.05 108.99 31.94
CA ALA A 237 -0.10 110.09 32.09
C ALA A 237 -0.71 111.44 31.69
N LEU A 238 -1.61 111.48 30.70
CA LEU A 238 -2.37 112.67 30.34
C LEU A 238 -3.42 113.01 31.40
N LEU A 239 -4.15 112.01 31.91
CA LEU A 239 -5.07 112.17 33.04
C LEU A 239 -4.33 112.63 34.29
N GLU A 240 -3.12 112.16 34.57
CA GLU A 240 -2.32 112.60 35.71
C GLU A 240 -1.86 114.05 35.54
N ARG A 241 -1.51 114.49 34.33
CA ARG A 241 -1.30 115.91 34.03
C ARG A 241 -2.58 116.71 34.29
N ARG A 242 -3.76 116.21 33.87
CA ARG A 242 -5.06 116.85 34.13
C ARG A 242 -5.46 116.85 35.60
N THR A 243 -5.16 115.82 36.40
CA THR A 243 -5.45 115.82 37.84
C THR A 243 -4.46 116.71 38.59
N ARG A 244 -3.20 116.80 38.16
CA ARG A 244 -2.22 117.82 38.64
C ARG A 244 -2.67 119.24 38.28
N GLU A 245 -3.24 119.47 37.09
CA GLU A 245 -3.89 120.74 36.72
C GLU A 245 -5.13 121.03 37.59
N ILE A 246 -6.04 120.06 37.76
CA ILE A 246 -7.23 120.19 38.62
C ILE A 246 -6.84 120.39 40.09
N ALA A 247 -5.73 119.81 40.56
CA ALA A 247 -5.19 120.04 41.90
C ALA A 247 -4.68 121.49 42.03
N ARG A 248 -3.91 121.99 41.04
CA ARG A 248 -3.47 123.39 40.97
C ARG A 248 -4.66 124.37 40.93
N LEU A 249 -5.69 124.05 40.14
CA LEU A 249 -6.93 124.82 40.06
C LEU A 249 -7.73 124.73 41.38
N LYS A 250 -7.81 123.58 42.04
CA LYS A 250 -8.40 123.44 43.38
C LYS A 250 -7.62 124.22 44.44
N THR A 251 -6.29 124.29 44.37
CA THR A 251 -5.50 125.18 45.25
C THR A 251 -5.70 126.65 44.91
N GLY A 252 -5.86 127.00 43.63
CA GLY A 252 -6.20 128.36 43.18
C GLY A 252 -7.60 128.80 43.60
N VAL A 253 -8.58 127.90 43.54
CA VAL A 253 -9.94 128.13 44.06
C VAL A 253 -9.95 128.15 45.58
N LYS A 254 -9.12 127.35 46.27
CA LYS A 254 -8.94 127.47 47.73
C LYS A 254 -8.25 128.76 48.13
N SER A 255 -7.26 129.26 47.40
CA SER A 255 -6.62 130.54 47.70
C SER A 255 -7.53 131.72 47.33
N ALA A 256 -8.29 131.63 46.23
CA ALA A 256 -9.34 132.60 45.90
C ALA A 256 -10.46 132.61 46.97
N ASN A 257 -10.96 131.45 47.41
CA ASN A 257 -11.92 131.37 48.52
C ASN A 257 -11.31 131.82 49.86
N ALA A 258 -10.01 131.64 50.08
CA ALA A 258 -9.32 132.21 51.23
C ALA A 258 -9.20 133.75 51.13
N GLN A 259 -8.97 134.29 49.93
CA GLN A 259 -8.98 135.73 49.66
C GLN A 259 -10.40 136.31 49.78
N VAL A 260 -11.45 135.62 49.33
CA VAL A 260 -12.85 135.98 49.56
C VAL A 260 -13.17 135.94 51.06
N ARG A 261 -12.81 134.86 51.78
CA ARG A 261 -13.00 134.77 53.24
C ARG A 261 -12.18 135.83 54.00
N ALA A 262 -11.01 136.24 53.50
CA ALA A 262 -10.22 137.35 54.04
C ALA A 262 -10.86 138.72 53.74
N ALA A 263 -11.38 138.93 52.53
CA ALA A 263 -12.13 140.13 52.17
C ALA A 263 -13.42 140.26 52.97
N VAL A 264 -14.17 139.17 53.15
CA VAL A 264 -15.33 139.08 54.06
C VAL A 264 -14.94 139.46 55.49
N LYS A 265 -13.77 139.00 55.97
CA LYS A 265 -13.25 139.34 57.31
C LYS A 265 -12.79 140.79 57.43
N ALA A 266 -12.21 141.37 56.36
CA ALA A 266 -11.82 142.77 56.30
C ALA A 266 -13.04 143.71 56.21
N LEU A 267 -14.06 143.36 55.42
CA LEU A 267 -15.33 144.07 55.32
C LEU A 267 -16.10 144.06 56.66
N ARG A 268 -16.10 142.93 57.37
CA ARG A 268 -16.63 142.84 58.74
C ARG A 268 -15.83 143.67 59.77
N ALA A 269 -14.56 143.96 59.51
CA ALA A 269 -13.75 144.88 60.32
C ALA A 269 -13.96 146.37 59.94
N ALA A 270 -14.72 146.65 58.88
CA ALA A 270 -14.95 147.99 58.31
C ALA A 270 -16.43 148.44 58.35
N ASN A 271 -17.29 147.75 59.13
CA ASN A 271 -18.71 148.08 59.31
C ASN A 271 -19.57 148.16 58.03
N LEU A 272 -19.30 147.31 57.03
CA LEU A 272 -20.22 147.07 55.91
C LEU A 272 -20.86 145.66 55.97
N PRO A 273 -22.11 145.48 55.50
CA PRO A 273 -22.81 144.19 55.55
C PRO A 273 -22.22 143.18 54.56
N VAL A 274 -22.13 141.90 54.96
CA VAL A 274 -21.55 140.83 54.13
C VAL A 274 -22.40 139.56 54.20
N PRO A 275 -22.92 139.02 53.06
CA PRO A 275 -23.79 137.84 53.03
C PRO A 275 -23.15 136.51 53.43
N ASP A 276 -23.99 135.51 53.70
CA ASP A 276 -23.60 134.14 54.02
C ASP A 276 -23.41 133.23 52.79
N PHE A 277 -22.58 132.20 52.96
CA PHE A 277 -22.40 131.10 52.01
C PHE A 277 -22.35 129.75 52.74
N LYS A 278 -22.81 128.67 52.09
CA LYS A 278 -23.06 127.36 52.69
C LYS A 278 -22.52 126.24 51.78
N GLU A 279 -21.78 125.28 52.34
CA GLU A 279 -21.12 124.17 51.60
C GLU A 279 -21.78 122.81 51.94
N ILE A 280 -21.74 121.83 51.02
CA ILE A 280 -22.39 120.49 51.12
C ILE A 280 -21.45 119.41 50.51
N ALA A 281 -21.54 118.15 50.97
CA ALA A 281 -20.74 116.99 50.51
C ALA A 281 -21.58 115.69 50.36
N VAL A 282 -21.05 114.66 49.66
CA VAL A 282 -21.71 113.36 49.31
C VAL A 282 -20.65 112.22 49.21
N ALA A 283 -21.02 110.92 49.34
CA ALA A 283 -20.12 109.74 49.43
C ALA A 283 -20.70 108.39 48.90
N GLU A 284 -19.90 107.30 48.96
CA GLU A 284 -20.22 105.81 48.93
C GLU A 284 -20.65 105.14 47.57
N GLN A 285 -20.69 103.79 47.31
CA GLN A 285 -20.69 102.52 48.13
C GLN A 285 -20.25 101.20 47.35
N GLU A 286 -20.43 99.96 47.89
CA GLU A 286 -20.01 98.59 47.40
C GLU A 286 -21.04 97.41 47.68
N GLU A 287 -20.91 96.16 47.10
CA GLU A 287 -21.50 94.81 47.50
C GLU A 287 -21.04 93.64 46.52
N ALA A 288 -21.30 92.28 46.52
CA ALA A 288 -21.89 91.16 47.34
C ALA A 288 -21.49 89.73 46.74
N SER A 289 -21.84 88.51 47.29
CA SER A 289 -21.51 87.14 46.69
C SER A 289 -22.43 85.84 46.96
N PRO A 290 -22.04 84.61 47.47
CA PRO A 290 -22.32 83.29 46.77
C PRO A 290 -22.80 82.00 47.57
N ALA A 291 -23.24 80.88 46.91
CA ALA A 291 -23.48 79.48 47.48
C ALA A 291 -23.70 78.32 46.44
N PRO A 292 -23.27 77.02 46.65
CA PRO A 292 -24.20 75.87 46.95
C PRO A 292 -23.57 74.59 47.62
N ILE A 293 -24.36 73.52 47.97
CA ILE A 293 -23.84 72.20 48.49
C ILE A 293 -24.50 70.89 47.95
N ALA A 294 -25.82 70.83 47.71
CA ALA A 294 -26.60 69.56 47.76
C ALA A 294 -26.39 68.49 46.63
N ALA A 295 -25.39 68.61 45.76
CA ALA A 295 -25.30 67.84 44.51
C ALA A 295 -24.45 66.54 44.54
N ALA A 296 -23.81 66.20 45.67
CA ALA A 296 -22.77 65.15 45.69
C ALA A 296 -23.31 63.70 45.69
N VAL A 297 -24.26 63.37 46.57
CA VAL A 297 -24.60 61.96 46.90
C VAL A 297 -25.25 61.20 45.72
N THR A 298 -25.91 61.90 44.81
CA THR A 298 -26.49 61.30 43.59
C THR A 298 -25.46 61.04 42.49
N ALA A 299 -24.27 61.64 42.56
CA ALA A 299 -23.19 61.39 41.61
C ALA A 299 -22.52 60.04 41.88
N ASP A 300 -22.12 59.77 43.13
CA ASP A 300 -21.36 58.56 43.51
C ASP A 300 -22.08 57.26 43.10
N LEU A 301 -23.39 57.17 43.35
CA LEU A 301 -24.19 55.98 43.02
C LEU A 301 -24.37 55.81 41.48
N ALA A 302 -24.36 56.91 40.72
CA ALA A 302 -24.40 56.88 39.27
C ALA A 302 -23.05 56.44 38.65
N GLU A 303 -21.93 56.77 39.28
CA GLU A 303 -20.61 56.25 38.87
C GLU A 303 -20.44 54.77 39.21
N GLU A 304 -20.90 54.32 40.39
CA GLU A 304 -20.87 52.90 40.77
C GLU A 304 -21.63 52.01 39.77
N LEU A 305 -22.78 52.48 39.27
CA LEU A 305 -23.51 51.78 38.21
C LEU A 305 -22.75 51.78 36.87
N ARG A 306 -22.16 52.90 36.44
CA ARG A 306 -21.39 52.97 35.19
C ARG A 306 -20.25 51.94 35.18
N HIS A 307 -19.53 51.82 36.30
CA HIS A 307 -18.45 50.82 36.45
C HIS A 307 -18.96 49.37 36.44
N ARG A 308 -20.12 49.08 37.05
CA ARG A 308 -20.72 47.72 36.96
C ARG A 308 -21.23 47.40 35.56
N HIS A 309 -21.82 48.37 34.85
CA HIS A 309 -22.28 48.18 33.48
C HIS A 309 -21.12 47.88 32.52
N THR A 310 -19.97 48.57 32.62
CA THR A 310 -18.82 48.29 31.75
C THR A 310 -18.17 46.94 32.05
N ALA A 311 -18.06 46.56 33.33
CA ALA A 311 -17.58 45.22 33.71
C ALA A 311 -18.52 44.11 33.21
N LEU A 312 -19.84 44.33 33.21
CA LEU A 312 -20.82 43.37 32.72
C LEU A 312 -20.80 43.23 31.20
N THR A 313 -20.70 44.32 30.43
CA THR A 313 -20.62 44.22 28.96
C THR A 313 -19.33 43.53 28.51
N GLU A 314 -18.20 43.78 29.18
CA GLU A 314 -16.96 43.05 28.92
C GLU A 314 -17.09 41.54 29.21
N ARG A 315 -17.78 41.17 30.30
CA ARG A 315 -18.08 39.77 30.64
C ARG A 315 -19.00 39.11 29.61
N LEU A 316 -20.05 39.79 29.15
CA LEU A 316 -20.94 39.27 28.09
C LEU A 316 -20.18 39.04 26.78
N ILE A 317 -19.30 39.95 26.37
CA ILE A 317 -18.46 39.81 25.15
C ILE A 317 -17.48 38.63 25.28
N LYS A 318 -17.01 38.33 26.50
CA LYS A 318 -16.10 37.20 26.79
C LYS A 318 -16.82 35.86 27.01
N ALA A 319 -18.12 35.86 27.33
CA ALA A 319 -18.89 34.65 27.62
C ALA A 319 -19.28 33.87 26.34
N LYS A 320 -18.44 32.89 25.96
CA LYS A 320 -18.69 32.02 24.79
C LYS A 320 -19.45 30.72 25.08
N THR A 321 -19.84 30.47 26.33
CA THR A 321 -20.57 29.25 26.74
C THR A 321 -21.59 29.57 27.84
N GLY A 322 -22.74 28.89 27.81
CA GLY A 322 -23.89 29.16 28.70
C GLY A 322 -23.71 28.76 30.18
N ALA A 323 -22.50 28.37 30.60
CA ALA A 323 -22.21 27.97 31.97
C ALA A 323 -22.41 29.13 32.98
N ASN A 324 -22.20 30.37 32.53
CA ASN A 324 -22.31 31.57 33.37
C ASN A 324 -23.69 32.24 33.32
N ASP A 325 -24.62 31.76 32.49
CA ASP A 325 -25.91 32.41 32.21
C ASP A 325 -26.75 32.69 33.46
N LYS A 326 -26.66 31.84 34.48
CA LYS A 326 -27.36 32.08 35.75
C LYS A 326 -26.76 33.24 36.53
N ALA A 327 -25.43 33.26 36.72
CA ALA A 327 -24.75 34.35 37.40
C ALA A 327 -24.92 35.69 36.63
N LEU A 328 -24.87 35.64 35.30
CA LEU A 328 -25.14 36.82 34.45
C LEU A 328 -26.58 37.32 34.61
N ARG A 329 -27.60 36.45 34.69
CA ARG A 329 -28.98 36.85 34.99
C ARG A 329 -29.13 37.47 36.39
N GLU A 330 -28.42 36.98 37.38
CA GLU A 330 -28.41 37.55 38.74
C GLU A 330 -27.73 38.94 38.77
N GLU A 331 -26.57 39.12 38.11
CA GLU A 331 -25.90 40.43 38.00
C GLU A 331 -26.74 41.45 37.21
N ILE A 332 -27.43 41.03 36.15
CA ILE A 332 -28.38 41.88 35.41
C ILE A 332 -29.55 42.31 36.31
N ALA A 333 -30.10 41.41 37.12
CA ALA A 333 -31.22 41.72 38.01
C ALA A 333 -30.85 42.73 39.11
N ASP A 334 -29.66 42.61 39.71
CA ASP A 334 -29.20 43.55 40.74
C ASP A 334 -28.85 44.93 40.18
N ILE A 335 -28.29 44.99 38.96
CA ILE A 335 -28.04 46.25 38.26
C ILE A 335 -29.36 46.93 37.86
N ALA A 336 -30.33 46.17 37.35
CA ALA A 336 -31.66 46.69 37.05
C ALA A 336 -32.37 47.24 38.30
N ALA A 337 -32.30 46.53 39.44
CA ALA A 337 -32.88 46.99 40.70
C ALA A 337 -32.23 48.31 41.18
N LYS A 338 -30.91 48.44 41.11
CA LYS A 338 -30.20 49.68 41.46
C LYS A 338 -30.46 50.83 40.48
N MET A 339 -30.66 50.55 39.19
CA MET A 339 -31.06 51.56 38.21
C MET A 339 -32.47 52.10 38.51
N ILE A 340 -33.41 51.22 38.91
CA ILE A 340 -34.76 51.62 39.31
C ILE A 340 -34.73 52.56 40.53
N VAL A 341 -33.88 52.28 41.51
CA VAL A 341 -33.62 53.17 42.67
C VAL A 341 -33.09 54.54 42.22
N LEU A 342 -32.09 54.58 41.31
CA LEU A 342 -31.63 55.87 40.77
C LEU A 342 -32.70 56.63 39.99
N THR A 343 -33.57 55.96 39.22
CA THR A 343 -34.67 56.66 38.55
C THR A 343 -35.68 57.22 39.55
N ALA A 344 -36.04 56.46 40.60
CA ALA A 344 -36.93 56.95 41.66
C ALA A 344 -36.32 58.15 42.42
N ALA A 345 -35.02 58.12 42.72
CA ALA A 345 -34.32 59.22 43.39
C ALA A 345 -34.21 60.49 42.52
N ASN A 346 -34.09 60.36 41.20
CA ASN A 346 -34.02 61.51 40.28
C ASN A 346 -35.40 62.07 39.88
N GLU A 347 -36.43 61.23 39.81
CA GLU A 347 -37.82 61.62 39.53
C GLU A 347 -38.56 62.12 40.79
N GLY A 348 -38.12 61.67 41.98
CA GLY A 348 -38.67 62.03 43.27
C GLY A 348 -40.13 61.59 43.46
N GLU A 349 -40.90 62.43 44.17
CA GLU A 349 -42.32 62.21 44.49
C GLU A 349 -43.25 62.06 43.26
N LYS A 350 -42.75 62.31 42.05
CA LYS A 350 -43.49 62.20 40.79
C LYS A 350 -43.28 60.87 40.06
N SER A 351 -42.42 59.99 40.58
CA SER A 351 -42.16 58.69 39.96
C SER A 351 -43.39 57.75 40.07
N PRO A 352 -43.81 57.06 38.98
CA PRO A 352 -44.83 56.00 39.04
C PRO A 352 -44.26 54.68 39.59
N ILE A 353 -42.94 54.60 39.79
CA ILE A 353 -42.19 53.42 40.23
C ILE A 353 -42.73 52.81 41.53
N PRO A 354 -43.03 53.57 42.61
CA PRO A 354 -43.54 53.01 43.87
C PRO A 354 -44.93 52.36 43.71
N GLU A 355 -45.76 52.85 42.79
CA GLU A 355 -47.08 52.28 42.51
C GLU A 355 -46.97 50.97 41.71
N LEU A 356 -46.10 50.96 40.69
CA LEU A 356 -45.81 49.78 39.88
C LEU A 356 -45.17 48.63 40.68
N LEU A 357 -44.33 48.96 41.68
CA LEU A 357 -43.74 47.99 42.61
C LEU A 357 -44.78 47.34 43.52
N ARG A 358 -45.81 48.08 43.96
CA ARG A 358 -46.94 47.53 44.74
C ARG A 358 -47.83 46.64 43.88
N ALA A 359 -48.18 47.09 42.67
CA ALA A 359 -49.07 46.34 41.78
C ALA A 359 -48.51 44.97 41.36
N ASN A 360 -47.20 44.85 41.20
CA ASN A 360 -46.53 43.64 40.70
C ASN A 360 -45.83 42.81 41.80
N SER A 361 -46.17 43.01 43.09
CA SER A 361 -45.55 42.29 44.22
C SER A 361 -46.07 40.85 44.38
N THR A 362 -46.39 40.14 43.30
CA THR A 362 -46.90 38.77 43.35
C THR A 362 -45.77 37.79 43.65
N ARG A 363 -45.85 37.15 44.83
CA ARG A 363 -44.80 36.29 45.39
C ARG A 363 -44.54 35.07 44.49
N GLY A 364 -43.45 35.10 43.75
CA GLY A 364 -43.09 34.03 42.81
C GLY A 364 -42.83 32.70 43.54
N ALA A 365 -43.33 31.59 42.99
CA ALA A 365 -43.17 30.25 43.56
C ALA A 365 -41.76 29.63 43.34
N GLY A 366 -40.73 30.48 43.18
CA GLY A 366 -39.35 30.10 42.91
C GLY A 366 -38.42 30.39 44.09
N LYS A 367 -37.19 29.87 44.03
CA LYS A 367 -36.15 30.06 45.08
C LYS A 367 -35.26 31.28 44.83
N GLU A 368 -35.67 32.19 43.96
CA GLU A 368 -34.88 33.32 43.46
C GLU A 368 -35.68 34.61 43.63
N LEU A 369 -35.08 35.65 44.22
CA LEU A 369 -35.78 36.91 44.52
C LEU A 369 -36.19 37.64 43.24
N THR A 370 -37.45 38.08 43.20
CA THR A 370 -38.01 38.88 42.11
C THR A 370 -37.36 40.27 42.05
N LEU A 371 -37.49 40.95 40.90
CA LEU A 371 -36.94 42.30 40.71
C LEU A 371 -37.52 43.31 41.73
N ALA A 372 -38.81 43.22 42.02
CA ALA A 372 -39.46 44.09 43.01
C ALA A 372 -38.93 43.86 44.43
N GLU A 373 -38.75 42.61 44.85
CA GLU A 373 -38.15 42.27 46.15
C GLU A 373 -36.69 42.78 46.24
N ARG A 374 -35.92 42.73 45.15
CA ARG A 374 -34.55 43.28 45.10
C ARG A 374 -34.53 44.81 45.22
N VAL A 375 -35.44 45.53 44.56
CA VAL A 375 -35.57 47.00 44.71
C VAL A 375 -35.90 47.37 46.16
N LEU A 376 -36.90 46.71 46.76
CA LEU A 376 -37.33 46.96 48.14
C LEU A 376 -36.26 46.57 49.19
N ALA A 377 -35.35 45.66 48.86
CA ALA A 377 -34.19 45.32 49.69
C ALA A 377 -33.05 46.34 49.61
N ILE A 378 -32.99 47.16 48.55
CA ILE A 378 -32.02 48.25 48.39
C ILE A 378 -32.57 49.55 48.99
N GLU A 379 -33.82 49.88 48.67
CA GLU A 379 -34.50 51.07 49.19
C GLU A 379 -35.90 50.72 49.75
N PRO A 380 -36.02 50.50 51.08
CA PRO A 380 -37.30 50.16 51.70
C PRO A 380 -38.28 51.35 51.79
N SER A 381 -37.83 52.60 51.61
CA SER A 381 -38.70 53.79 51.55
C SER A 381 -39.76 53.69 50.45
N LEU A 382 -39.43 53.02 49.34
CA LEU A 382 -40.32 52.85 48.18
C LEU A 382 -41.56 51.97 48.48
N ALA A 383 -41.54 51.17 49.56
CA ALA A 383 -42.63 50.27 49.91
C ALA A 383 -43.96 51.02 50.17
N GLY A 384 -43.91 52.05 51.03
CA GLY A 384 -45.10 52.71 51.59
C GLY A 384 -45.89 51.82 52.58
N PRO A 385 -46.94 52.38 53.22
CA PRO A 385 -47.79 51.63 54.14
C PRO A 385 -48.65 50.58 53.42
N GLN A 386 -48.77 49.39 54.01
CA GLN A 386 -49.58 48.30 53.44
C GLN A 386 -51.08 48.60 53.55
N VAL A 387 -51.80 48.45 52.44
CA VAL A 387 -53.27 48.43 52.41
C VAL A 387 -53.75 46.98 52.44
N SER A 388 -54.57 46.62 53.42
CA SER A 388 -55.10 45.27 53.61
C SER A 388 -56.23 44.94 52.63
N GLN A 389 -56.27 43.68 52.19
CA GLN A 389 -57.36 43.14 51.37
C GLN A 389 -58.64 42.95 52.19
N SER A 390 -59.78 43.38 51.64
CA SER A 390 -61.14 42.87 51.96
C SER A 390 -62.08 43.20 50.77
N PRO A 391 -63.32 42.67 50.68
CA PRO A 391 -63.69 41.84 49.54
C PRO A 391 -64.57 42.50 48.47
N ARG A 392 -64.79 41.76 47.37
CA ARG A 392 -65.80 42.04 46.34
C ARG A 392 -67.23 42.05 46.92
N PRO A 393 -68.08 43.02 46.55
CA PRO A 393 -69.51 42.79 46.30
C PRO A 393 -69.73 42.22 44.88
N GLU A 394 -70.99 41.84 44.59
CA GLU A 394 -71.43 41.11 43.39
C GLU A 394 -71.43 41.92 42.08
#